data_AF-A0A959T4A2-F1
#
_entry.id   AF-A0A959T4A2-F1
#
_cell.length_a   1.000
_cell.length_b   1.000
_cell.length_c   1.000
_cell.angle_alpha   90.00
_cell.angle_beta   90.00
_cell.angle_gamma   90.00
#
_symmetry.space_group_name_H-M   'P 1'
#
loop_
_entity.id
_entity.type
_entity.pdbx_description
1 polymer ?
#
loop_
_entity_poly.entity_id
_entity_poly.type
_entity_poly.pdbx_seq_one_letter_code
_entity_poly.pdbx_strand_id
1 'polypeptide(L)' 'VDTDPFPGINYYRLKQVDLDGDHEHTVVRTVHFPRTTDAILLLPNPGTASFSLSLPAGLHPITVMDVTGRLMHSGPAW' A
#
# COMPACT_ATOMS: atom_id res chain seq x y z
N VAL A 1 -6.19 15.25 5.06
CA VAL A 1 -5.77 13.84 4.97
C VAL A 1 -6.59 13.06 5.98
N ASP A 2 -7.19 11.95 5.60
CA ASP A 2 -7.86 11.06 6.56
C ASP A 2 -6.77 10.29 7.34
N THR A 3 -6.78 10.43 8.66
CA THR A 3 -5.79 9.83 9.56
C THR A 3 -6.32 8.62 10.33
N ASP A 4 -7.61 8.29 10.19
CA ASP A 4 -8.26 7.18 10.91
C ASP A 4 -9.27 6.45 9.99
N PRO A 5 -8.79 5.78 8.93
CA PRO A 5 -9.65 5.07 8.00
C PRO A 5 -10.31 3.86 8.67
N PHE A 6 -11.58 3.60 8.34
CA PHE A 6 -12.27 2.43 8.87
C PHE A 6 -11.64 1.13 8.36
N PRO A 7 -11.67 0.03 9.14
CA PRO A 7 -11.25 -1.25 8.61
C PRO A 7 -12.23 -1.76 7.54
N GLY A 8 -11.67 -2.30 6.46
CA GLY A 8 -12.38 -2.78 5.27
C GLY A 8 -12.22 -1.83 4.09
N ILE A 9 -13.23 -1.82 3.22
CA ILE A 9 -13.22 -1.02 1.99
C ILE A 9 -13.68 0.41 2.30
N ASN A 10 -12.83 1.38 1.99
CA ASN A 10 -13.13 2.80 2.08
C ASN A 10 -13.17 3.42 0.68
N TYR A 11 -14.00 4.44 0.53
CA TYR A 11 -14.24 5.12 -0.74
C TYR A 11 -13.85 6.58 -0.60
N TYR A 12 -12.84 7.00 -1.36
CA TYR A 12 -12.33 8.36 -1.33
C TYR A 12 -12.50 9.03 -2.69
N ARG A 13 -12.76 10.33 -2.70
CA ARG A 13 -12.68 11.19 -3.88
C ARG A 13 -12.13 12.54 -3.48
N LEU A 14 -11.43 13.19 -4.39
CA LEU A 14 -10.96 14.55 -4.18
C LEU A 14 -12.03 15.52 -4.68
N LYS A 15 -12.30 16.56 -3.90
CA LYS A 15 -13.02 17.75 -4.36
C LYS A 15 -11.97 18.79 -4.72
N GLN A 16 -11.86 19.09 -6.01
CA GLN A 16 -11.02 20.18 -6.50
C GLN A 16 -11.87 21.44 -6.56
N VAL A 17 -11.32 22.57 -6.14
CA VAL A 17 -11.95 23.88 -6.24
C VAL A 17 -11.00 24.76 -7.04
N ASP A 18 -11.47 25.36 -8.12
CA ASP A 18 -10.71 26.31 -8.92
C ASP A 18 -10.69 27.68 -8.24
N LEU A 19 -9.81 28.57 -8.71
CA LEU A 19 -9.58 29.90 -8.13
C LEU A 19 -10.80 30.82 -8.20
N ASP A 20 -11.73 30.56 -9.11
CA ASP A 20 -13.00 31.26 -9.27
C ASP A 20 -14.16 30.68 -8.42
N GLY A 21 -13.90 29.59 -7.69
CA GLY A 21 -14.85 28.94 -6.79
C GLY A 21 -15.64 27.79 -7.41
N ASP A 22 -15.47 27.52 -8.71
CA ASP A 22 -16.02 26.31 -9.33
C ASP A 22 -15.38 25.07 -8.74
N HIS A 23 -16.13 23.96 -8.68
CA HIS A 23 -15.65 22.75 -8.05
C HIS A 23 -16.05 21.50 -8.81
N GLU A 24 -15.10 20.57 -8.87
CA GLU A 24 -15.27 19.27 -9.51
C GLU A 24 -14.85 18.15 -8.56
N HIS A 25 -15.45 16.98 -8.75
CA HIS A 25 -15.06 15.79 -8.02
C HIS A 25 -14.31 14.83 -8.95
N THR A 26 -13.22 14.26 -8.45
CA THR A 26 -12.57 13.15 -9.15
C THR A 26 -13.42 11.89 -9.10
N VAL A 27 -13.07 10.90 -9.93
CA VAL A 27 -13.61 9.55 -9.80
C VAL A 27 -13.36 9.00 -8.38
N VAL A 28 -14.31 8.20 -7.88
CA VAL A 28 -14.17 7.52 -6.59
C VAL A 28 -13.07 6.47 -6.68
N ARG A 29 -12.14 6.52 -5.74
CA ARG A 29 -11.08 5.54 -5.54
C ARG A 29 -11.42 4.66 -4.36
N THR A 30 -11.25 3.36 -4.55
CA THR A 30 -11.49 2.34 -3.53
C THR A 30 -10.16 1.99 -2.89
N VAL A 31 -10.08 2.06 -1.57
CA VAL A 31 -8.88 1.72 -0.79
C VAL A 31 -9.27 0.69 0.25
N HIS A 32 -8.57 -0.44 0.28
CA HIS A 32 -8.83 -1.50 1.24
C HIS A 32 -7.84 -1.44 2.40
N PHE A 33 -8.36 -1.24 3.61
CA PHE A 33 -7.62 -1.31 4.85
C PHE A 33 -7.94 -2.65 5.54
N PRO A 34 -7.04 -3.65 5.50
CA PRO A 34 -7.33 -4.96 6.08
C PRO A 34 -7.62 -4.84 7.59
N ARG A 35 -8.58 -5.65 8.08
CA ARG A 35 -8.96 -5.70 9.51
C ARG A 35 -7.85 -6.23 10.42
N THR A 36 -6.90 -6.96 9.85
CA THR A 36 -5.84 -7.64 10.58
C THR A 36 -4.54 -6.87 10.45
N THR A 37 -3.83 -6.72 11.56
CA THR A 37 -2.43 -6.26 11.60
C THR A 37 -1.45 -7.25 10.95
N ASP A 38 -1.95 -8.42 10.53
CA ASP A 38 -1.16 -9.48 9.90
C ASP A 38 -0.92 -9.26 8.40
N ALA A 39 -1.23 -8.06 7.89
CA ALA A 39 -1.07 -7.74 6.49
C ALA A 39 0.41 -7.54 6.13
N ILE A 40 0.87 -8.28 5.12
CA ILE A 40 2.16 -8.03 4.48
C ILE A 40 1.98 -6.87 3.50
N LEU A 41 2.72 -5.78 3.70
CA LEU A 41 2.66 -4.60 2.83
C LEU A 41 3.98 -4.40 2.10
N LEU A 42 3.92 -4.19 0.79
CA LEU A 42 5.06 -3.88 -0.07
C LEU A 42 4.89 -2.48 -0.65
N LEU A 43 5.85 -1.59 -0.37
CA LEU A 43 5.74 -0.17 -0.68
C LEU A 43 7.04 0.36 -1.30
N PRO A 44 6.99 1.24 -2.32
CA PRO A 44 5.81 1.57 -3.11
C PRO A 44 5.44 0.41 -4.06
N ASN A 45 4.15 0.28 -4.36
CA ASN A 45 3.67 -0.58 -5.44
C ASN A 45 2.71 0.22 -6.33
N PRO A 46 3.04 0.51 -7.61
CA PRO A 46 4.27 0.12 -8.32
C PRO A 46 5.55 0.81 -7.80
N GLY A 47 6.68 0.11 -7.80
CA GLY A 47 7.99 0.62 -7.41
C GLY A 47 9.03 0.45 -8.52
N THR A 48 10.13 1.20 -8.46
CA THR A 48 11.12 1.25 -9.55
C THR A 48 12.52 0.74 -9.17
N ALA A 49 12.94 0.84 -7.91
CA ALA A 49 14.32 0.53 -7.52
C ALA A 49 14.46 -0.10 -6.13
N SER A 50 13.76 0.44 -5.13
CA SER A 50 13.74 -0.08 -3.77
C SER A 50 12.30 -0.25 -3.30
N PHE A 51 12.13 -1.14 -2.33
CA PHE A 51 10.87 -1.32 -1.63
C PHE A 51 11.12 -1.48 -0.14
N SER A 52 10.11 -1.14 0.64
CA SER A 52 9.96 -1.45 2.05
C SER A 52 8.92 -2.55 2.19
N LEU A 53 9.25 -3.54 3.02
CA LEU A 53 8.35 -4.61 3.39
C LEU A 53 7.94 -4.39 4.85
N SER A 54 6.65 -4.22 5.09
CA SER A 54 6.09 -4.24 6.44
C SER A 54 5.56 -5.65 6.72
N LEU A 55 6.07 -6.24 7.81
CA LEU A 55 5.69 -7.57 8.27
C LEU A 55 5.05 -7.49 9.66
N PRO A 56 4.15 -8.43 9.99
CA PRO A 56 3.69 -8.61 11.35
C PRO A 56 4.85 -8.99 12.27
N ALA A 57 4.74 -8.68 13.56
CA ALA A 57 5.79 -9.00 14.53
C ALA A 57 6.11 -10.51 14.54
N GLY A 58 7.39 -10.85 14.52
CA GLY A 58 7.88 -12.23 14.49
C GLY A 58 9.00 -12.43 13.48
N LEU A 59 9.64 -13.60 13.56
CA LEU A 59 10.73 -13.95 12.65
C LEU A 59 10.18 -14.64 11.42
N HIS A 60 10.33 -13.99 10.26
CA HIS A 60 9.81 -14.49 8.99
C HIS A 60 10.96 -14.76 8.02
N PRO A 61 11.10 -15.99 7.49
CA PRO A 61 12.02 -16.24 6.40
C PRO A 61 11.50 -15.55 5.13
N ILE A 62 12.34 -14.71 4.52
CA ILE A 62 12.02 -14.00 3.28
C ILE A 62 12.79 -14.66 2.13
N THR A 63 12.11 -14.81 0.99
CA THR A 63 12.72 -15.17 -0.28
C THR A 63 12.27 -14.19 -1.36
N VAL A 64 13.23 -13.57 -2.05
CA VAL A 64 12.98 -12.65 -3.17
C VAL A 64 13.43 -13.33 -4.46
N MET A 65 12.55 -13.40 -5.44
CA MET A 65 12.81 -13.98 -6.75
C MET A 65 12.48 -12.98 -7.85
N ASP A 66 13.19 -13.06 -8.98
CA ASP A 66 12.80 -12.32 -10.18
C ASP A 66 11.67 -13.05 -10.94
N VAL A 67 11.16 -12.41 -12.01
CA VAL A 67 10.05 -12.95 -12.82
C VAL A 67 10.40 -14.26 -13.55
N THR A 68 11.68 -14.61 -13.64
CA THR A 68 12.14 -15.88 -14.22
C THR A 68 12.26 -16.99 -13.17
N GLY A 69 12.00 -16.68 -11.90
CA GLY A 69 12.16 -17.59 -10.77
C GLY A 69 13.59 -17.66 -10.22
N ARG A 70 14.50 -16.79 -10.68
CA ARG A 70 15.87 -16.75 -10.16
C ARG A 70 15.87 -16.14 -8.76
N LEU A 71 16.53 -16.82 -7.82
CA LEU A 71 16.70 -16.33 -6.45
C LEU A 71 17.59 -15.09 -6.42
N MET A 72 17.05 -13.98 -5.91
CA MET A 72 17.78 -12.74 -5.66
C MET A 72 18.27 -12.65 -4.21
N HIS A 73 17.45 -13.07 -3.25
CA HIS A 73 17.76 -12.98 -1.82
C HIS A 73 17.02 -14.05 -1.01
N SER A 74 17.66 -14.56 0.04
CA SER A 74 17.06 -15.44 1.04
C SER A 74 17.67 -15.18 2.42
N GLY A 75 16.83 -15.02 3.45
CA GLY A 75 17.28 -14.78 4.81
C GLY A 75 16.14 -14.43 5.78
N PRO A 76 16.41 -14.40 7.10
CA PRO A 76 15.42 -13.92 8.06
C PRO A 76 15.25 -12.40 7.97
N ALA A 77 14.00 -11.91 8.05
CA ALA A 77 13.74 -10.53 8.43
C ALA A 77 13.61 -10.41 9.94
N TRP A 78 14.28 -9.39 10.48
CA TRP A 78 14.21 -8.95 11.87
C TRP A 78 13.29 -7.74 12.02
#